data_AF-A0A356W5P9-F1
#
_entry.id   AF-A0A356W5P9-F1
#
_cell.length_a   1.000
_cell.length_b   1.000
_cell.length_c   1.000
_cell.angle_alpha   90.00
_cell.angle_beta   90.00
_cell.angle_gamma   90.00
#
_symmetry.space_group_name_H-M   'P 1'
#
loop_
_entity.id
_entity.type
_entity.pdbx_description
1 polymer ?
#
loop_
_entity_poly.entity_id
_entity_poly.type
_entity_poly.pdbx_seq_one_letter_code
_entity_poly.pdbx_strand_id
1 'polypeptide(L)' 'MIKLTFCLRRLPHLSREEFQVYWREKHAPLVAKHAEVLGILRYVQNHTSH' A
#
# COMPACT_ATOMS: atom_id res chain seq x y z
N MET A 1 8.83 17.39 7.41
CA MET A 1 8.48 16.11 6.74
C MET A 1 7.07 15.73 7.15
N ILE A 2 6.17 15.49 6.20
CA ILE A 2 4.79 15.09 6.48
C ILE A 2 4.70 13.57 6.35
N LYS A 3 4.02 12.91 7.29
CA LYS A 3 3.72 11.48 7.22
C LYS A 3 2.22 11.28 7.10
N LEU A 4 1.78 10.70 5.98
CA LEU A 4 0.40 10.29 5.77
C LEU A 4 0.27 8.79 6.09
N THR A 5 -0.73 8.42 6.87
CA THR A 5 -1.01 7.02 7.23
C THR A 5 -2.46 6.70 6.88
N PHE A 6 -2.67 5.62 6.13
CA PHE A 6 -3.99 5.14 5.75
C PHE A 6 -4.25 3.79 6.42
N CYS A 7 -5.29 3.71 7.26
CA CYS A 7 -5.75 2.46 7.84
C CYS A 7 -6.74 1.80 6.87
N LEU A 8 -6.33 0.68 6.28
CA LEU A 8 -7.07 0.03 5.20
C LEU A 8 -7.80 -1.21 5.73
N ARG A 9 -9.02 -1.43 5.26
CA ARG A 9 -9.75 -2.68 5.45
C ARG A 9 -9.90 -3.38 4.10
N ARG A 10 -9.69 -4.70 4.12
CA ARG A 10 -9.91 -5.55 2.95
C ARG A 10 -11.40 -5.58 2.60
N LEU A 11 -11.72 -5.63 1.31
CA LEU A 11 -13.10 -5.85 0.84
C LEU A 11 -13.60 -7.25 1.24
N PRO A 12 -14.89 -7.43 1.57
CA PRO A 12 -15.40 -8.68 2.13
C PRO A 12 -15.13 -9.92 1.27
N HIS A 13 -15.10 -9.78 -0.06
CA HIS A 13 -14.94 -10.89 -1.00
C HIS A 13 -13.49 -11.29 -1.29
N LEU A 14 -12.50 -10.47 -0.94
CA LEU A 14 -11.09 -10.81 -1.16
C LEU A 14 -10.59 -11.69 -0.02
N SER A 15 -9.70 -12.65 -0.27
CA SER A 15 -8.90 -13.27 0.79
C SER A 15 -7.82 -12.33 1.31
N ARG A 16 -7.25 -12.65 2.49
CA ARG A 16 -6.12 -11.87 3.03
C ARG A 16 -4.93 -11.92 2.08
N GLU A 17 -4.64 -13.08 1.48
CA GLU A 17 -3.57 -13.24 0.51
C GLU A 17 -3.79 -12.34 -0.70
N GLU A 18 -4.97 -12.38 -1.34
CA GLU A 18 -5.27 -11.58 -2.54
C GLU A 18 -5.14 -10.08 -2.29
N PHE A 19 -5.62 -9.61 -1.14
CA PHE A 19 -5.48 -8.22 -0.75
C PHE A 19 -4.01 -7.82 -0.63
N GLN A 20 -3.21 -8.62 0.06
CA GLN A 20 -1.79 -8.31 0.23
C GLN A 20 -1.00 -8.41 -1.07
N VAL A 21 -1.30 -9.40 -1.91
CA VAL A 21 -0.71 -9.55 -3.26
C VAL A 21 -1.01 -8.31 -4.09
N TYR A 22 -2.26 -7.85 -4.13
CA TYR A 22 -2.62 -6.62 -4.84
C TYR A 22 -1.79 -5.41 -4.36
N TRP A 23 -1.67 -5.21 -3.05
CA TRP A 23 -0.92 -4.08 -2.51
C TRP A 23 0.57 -4.18 -2.83
N ARG A 24 1.18 -5.36 -2.70
CA ARG A 24 2.62 -5.54 -2.99
C ARG A 24 2.94 -5.47 -4.48
N GLU A 25 2.14 -6.13 -5.32
CA GLU A 25 2.53 -6.39 -6.71
C GLU A 25 1.89 -5.43 -7.70
N LYS A 26 0.75 -4.82 -7.35
CA LYS A 26 0.09 -3.82 -8.22
C LYS A 26 0.21 -2.41 -7.68
N HIS A 27 -0.12 -2.20 -6.41
CA HIS A 27 -0.13 -0.84 -5.87
C HIS A 27 1.28 -0.28 -5.61
N ALA A 28 2.19 -1.06 -5.03
CA ALA A 28 3.54 -0.57 -4.73
C ALA A 28 4.32 -0.09 -5.98
N PRO A 29 4.28 -0.80 -7.13
CA PRO A 29 4.90 -0.29 -8.36
C PRO A 29 4.30 1.02 -8.86
N LEU A 30 2.99 1.22 -8.69
CA LEU A 30 2.33 2.49 -9.05
C LEU A 30 2.81 3.63 -8.15
N VAL A 31 2.93 3.40 -6.84
CA VAL A 31 3.49 4.40 -5.92
C VAL A 31 4.92 4.74 -6.31
N ALA A 32 5.76 3.73 -6.59
CA ALA A 32 7.14 3.95 -7.00
C ALA A 32 7.22 4.75 -8.31
N LYS A 33 6.41 4.39 -9.31
CA LYS A 33 6.32 5.10 -10.60
C LYS A 33 5.98 6.58 -10.45
N HIS A 34 5.13 6.92 -9.50
CA HIS A 34 4.64 8.29 -9.29
C HIS A 34 5.32 9.02 -8.12
N ALA A 35 6.33 8.40 -7.48
CA ALA A 35 6.92 8.91 -6.25
C ALA A 35 7.52 10.31 -6.42
N GLU A 36 8.24 10.57 -7.51
CA GLU A 36 8.86 11.87 -7.78
C GLU A 36 7.81 12.97 -7.96
N VAL A 37 6.84 12.76 -8.85
CA VAL A 37 5.78 13.74 -9.14
C VAL A 37 4.95 14.07 -7.89
N LEU A 38 4.75 13.09 -7.01
CA LEU A 38 3.98 13.25 -5.77
C LEU A 38 4.85 13.65 -4.57
N GLY A 39 6.17 13.82 -4.73
CA GLY A 39 7.09 14.15 -3.64
C GLY A 39 7.18 13.08 -2.54
N ILE A 40 6.96 11.81 -2.88
CA ILE A 40 6.99 10.69 -1.94
C ILE A 40 8.44 10.29 -1.65
N LEU A 41 8.90 10.61 -0.43
CA LEU A 41 10.24 10.26 0.03
C LEU A 41 10.36 8.80 0.49
N ARG A 42 9.26 8.21 0.99
CA ARG A 42 9.23 6.84 1.51
C ARG A 42 7.81 6.27 1.47
N TYR A 43 7.69 5.03 1.00
CA TYR A 43 6.45 4.25 1.04
C TYR A 43 6.66 2.97 1.87
N VAL A 44 5.72 2.66 2.76
CA VAL A 44 5.79 1.51 3.66
C VAL A 44 4.42 0.83 3.73
N GLN A 45 4.39 -0.50 3.59
CA GLN A 45 3.21 -1.32 3.88
C GLN A 45 3.40 -2.03 5.22
N ASN A 46 2.48 -1.83 6.16
CA ASN A 46 2.44 -2.54 7.43
C ASN A 46 1.27 -3.53 7.39
N HIS A 47 1.55 -4.82 7.55
CA HIS A 47 0.52 -5.86 7.57
C HIS A 47 0.25 -6.29 9.02
N THR A 48 -1.02 -6.45 9.39
CA THR A 48 -1.39 -7.00 10.70
C THR A 48 -1.02 -8.48 10.79
N SER A 49 -0.56 -8.91 11.96
CA SER A 49 -0.06 -10.26 12.23
C SER A 49 -1.17 -11.30 12.50
N HIS A 50 -2.41 -10.86 12.69
CA HIS A 50 -3.55 -11.67 13.10
C HIS A 50 -4.72 -11.46 12.15
#